data_AF-A0A2D6P9B8-F1
#
_entry.id   AF-A0A2D6P9B8-F1
#
_cell.length_a   1.000
_cell.length_b   1.000
_cell.length_c   1.000
_cell.angle_alpha   90.00
_cell.angle_beta   90.00
_cell.angle_gamma   90.00
#
_symmetry.space_group_name_H-M   'P 1'
#
loop_
_entity.id
_entity.type
_entity.pdbx_description
1 polymer ?
#
loop_
_entity_poly.entity_id
_entity_poly.type
_entity_poly.pdbx_seq_one_letter_code
_entity_poly.pdbx_strand_id
1 'polypeptide(L)' 'MISYKELRHLRMLAAIREGYLPEDQLKYLGMIDGEHTYLIDNKHVVKLDEIVDFEEINDQGETI' A
#
# COMPACT_ATOMS: atom_id res chain seq x y z
N MET A 1 -1.35 8.59 19.98
CA MET A 1 -1.99 9.09 18.74
C MET A 1 -1.11 8.63 17.59
N ILE A 2 -1.66 7.90 16.62
CA ILE A 2 -0.89 7.48 15.44
C ILE A 2 -0.71 8.67 14.50
N SER A 3 0.43 8.76 13.81
CA SER A 3 0.64 9.80 12.80
C SER A 3 -0.19 9.49 11.56
N TYR A 4 -0.45 10.50 10.73
CA TYR A 4 -1.14 10.29 9.45
C TYR A 4 -0.39 9.32 8.53
N LYS A 5 0.95 9.43 8.48
CA LYS A 5 1.80 8.50 7.71
C LYS A 5 1.67 7.07 8.23
N GLU A 6 1.69 6.89 9.55
CA GLU A 6 1.53 5.57 10.17
C GLU A 6 0.14 4.98 9.87
N LEU A 7 -0.91 5.81 9.94
CA LEU A 7 -2.26 5.38 9.58
C LEU A 7 -2.33 4.89 8.13
N ARG A 8 -1.71 5.61 7.19
CA ARG A 8 -1.65 5.21 5.78
C ARG A 8 -0.88 3.90 5.58
N HIS A 9 0.28 3.77 6.23
CA HIS A 9 1.07 2.54 6.22
C HIS A 9 0.23 1.34 6.69
N LEU A 10 -0.47 1.48 7.82
CA LEU A 10 -1.31 0.44 8.39
C LEU A 10 -2.47 0.06 7.49
N ARG A 11 -3.12 1.03 6.82
CA ARG A 11 -4.18 0.73 5.84
C ARG A 11 -3.64 -0.05 4.64
N MET A 12 -2.45 0.31 4.13
CA MET A 12 -1.83 -0.44 3.03
C MET A 12 -1.47 -1.87 3.44
N LEU A 13 -0.96 -2.08 4.66
CA LEU A 13 -0.71 -3.43 5.16
C LEU A 13 -1.99 -4.25 5.32
N ALA A 14 -3.10 -3.62 5.74
CA ALA A 14 -4.40 -4.26 5.79
C ALA A 14 -4.85 -4.68 4.38
N ALA A 15 -4.75 -3.79 3.38
CA ALA A 15 -5.11 -4.10 2.00
C ALA A 15 -4.32 -5.28 1.41
N ILE A 16 -3.01 -5.34 1.68
CA ILE A 16 -2.15 -6.47 1.28
C ILE A 16 -2.56 -7.76 2.00
N ARG A 17 -2.82 -7.69 3.31
CA ARG A 17 -3.17 -8.85 4.14
C ARG A 17 -4.52 -9.46 3.75
N GLU A 18 -5.52 -8.61 3.50
CA GLU A 18 -6.88 -9.05 3.17
C GLU A 18 -7.01 -9.45 1.69
N GLY A 19 -5.95 -9.30 0.89
CA GLY A 19 -5.95 -9.70 -0.52
C GLY A 19 -6.76 -8.77 -1.42
N TYR A 20 -7.08 -7.56 -0.95
CA TYR A 20 -7.73 -6.52 -1.77
C TYR A 20 -6.83 -5.99 -2.88
N LEU A 21 -5.55 -6.36 -2.87
CA LEU A 21 -4.60 -6.10 -3.95
C LEU A 21 -3.87 -7.39 -4.30
N PRO A 22 -3.79 -7.77 -5.59
CA PRO A 22 -2.94 -8.87 -6.03
C PRO A 22 -1.47 -8.66 -5.57
N GLU A 23 -0.79 -9.71 -5.14
CA GLU A 23 0.61 -9.61 -4.66
C GLU A 23 1.58 -9.03 -5.71
N ASP A 24 1.26 -9.20 -7.00
CA ASP A 24 2.01 -8.64 -8.11
C ASP A 24 1.75 -7.14 -8.32
N GLN A 25 0.64 -6.62 -7.80
CA GLN A 25 0.27 -5.20 -7.89
C GLN A 25 0.91 -4.37 -6.79
N LEU A 26 1.00 -4.87 -5.55
CA LEU A 26 1.56 -4.11 -4.43
C LEU A 26 2.28 -5.00 -3.42
N LYS A 27 3.55 -4.67 -3.16
CA LYS A 27 4.38 -5.35 -2.15
C LYS A 27 5.08 -4.36 -1.24
N TYR A 28 5.04 -4.62 0.07
CA TYR A 28 5.81 -3.84 1.03
C TYR A 28 7.28 -4.28 1.07
N LEU A 29 8.21 -3.33 0.95
CA LEU A 29 9.67 -3.59 0.93
C LEU A 29 10.37 -3.29 2.27
N GLY A 30 9.68 -2.67 3.23
CA GLY A 30 10.28 -2.23 4.50
C GLY A 30 10.46 -0.71 4.57
N MET A 31 11.25 -0.27 5.55
CA MET A 31 11.67 1.12 5.66
C MET A 31 13.01 1.32 4.97
N ILE A 32 13.09 2.30 4.07
CA ILE A 32 14.31 2.72 3.37
C ILE A 32 14.45 4.23 3.60
N ASP A 33 15.62 4.67 4.04
CA ASP A 33 15.90 6.07 4.39
C ASP A 33 14.88 6.68 5.36
N GLY A 34 14.34 5.87 6.28
CA GLY A 34 13.36 6.30 7.28
C GLY A 34 11.91 6.38 6.79
N GLU A 35 11.61 5.90 5.58
CA GLU A 35 10.25 5.95 5.01
C GLU A 35 9.79 4.57 4.52
N HIS A 36 8.50 4.27 4.72
CA HIS A 36 7.88 3.04 4.22
C HIS A 36 7.92 3.03 2.69
N THR A 37 8.44 1.94 2.14
CA THR A 37 8.68 1.79 0.70
C THR A 37 7.91 0.58 0.17
N TYR A 38 7.36 0.74 -1.03
CA TYR A 38 6.51 -0.25 -1.70
C TYR A 38 7.00 -0.48 -3.13
N LEU A 39 6.75 -1.70 -3.62
CA LEU A 39 6.91 -2.09 -5.01
C LEU A 39 5.52 -2.19 -5.64
N ILE A 40 5.29 -1.42 -6.70
CA ILE A 40 4.04 -1.40 -7.47
C ILE A 40 4.26 -2.08 -8.83
N ASP A 41 3.33 -2.94 -9.24
CA ASP A 41 3.34 -3.69 -10.52
C ASP A 41 4.66 -4.45 -10.77
N ASN A 42 5.30 -4.91 -9.69
CA ASN A 42 6.65 -5.51 -9.71
C ASN A 42 7.74 -4.68 -10.43
N LYS A 43 7.53 -3.37 -10.64
CA LYS A 43 8.41 -2.51 -11.46
C LYS A 43 8.81 -1.21 -10.77
N HIS A 44 7.88 -0.60 -10.04
CA HIS A 44 8.03 0.77 -9.54
C HIS A 44 8.24 0.77 -8.03
N VAL A 45 9.43 1.15 -7.60
CA VAL A 45 9.73 1.36 -6.18
C VAL A 45 9.33 2.79 -5.83
N VAL A 46 8.40 2.93 -4.90
CA VAL A 46 7.88 4.24 -4.45
C VAL A 46 7.81 4.30 -2.94
N LYS A 47 7.99 5.50 -2.39
CA LYS A 47 7.79 5.77 -0.97
C LYS A 47 6.32 6.03 -0.69
N LEU A 48 5.91 5.81 0.55
CA LEU A 48 4.53 6.02 1.00
C LEU A 48 4.02 7.45 0.70
N ASP A 49 4.89 8.45 0.81
CA ASP A 49 4.55 9.85 0.55
C ASP A 49 4.29 10.13 -0.94
N GLU A 50 4.79 9.29 -1.85
CA GLU A 50 4.57 9.40 -3.29
C GLU A 50 3.26 8.74 -3.73
N ILE A 51 2.69 7.88 -2.89
CA ILE A 51 1.37 7.29 -3.10
C ILE A 51 0.35 8.32 -2.66
N VAL A 52 -0.47 8.82 -3.59
CA VAL A 52 -1.48 9.87 -3.29
C VAL A 52 -2.74 9.26 -2.70
N ASP A 53 -3.26 8.22 -3.34
CA ASP A 53 -4.44 7.48 -2.87
C ASP A 53 -4.40 6.03 -3.35
N PHE A 54 -5.20 5.18 -2.73
CA PHE A 54 -5.48 3.83 -3.21
C PHE A 54 -6.94 3.49 -2.94
N GLU A 55 -7.60 2.93 -3.94
CA GLU A 55 -8.98 2.48 -3.83
C GLU A 55 -9.01 1.00 -3.45
N GLU A 56 -9.82 0.65 -2.46
CA GLU A 56 -10.08 -0.74 -2.10
C GLU A 56 -11.09 -1.30 -3.11
N ILE A 57 -10.85 -2.49 -3.63
CA ILE A 57 -11.76 -3.20 -4.53
C ILE A 57 -12.45 -4.35 -3.79
N ASN A 58 -13.76 -4.49 -3.98
CA ASN A 58 -14.53 -5.62 -3.45
C ASN A 58 -14.27 -6.91 -4.25
N ASP A 59 -14.84 -8.05 -3.79
CA ASP A 59 -14.73 -9.35 -4.45
C ASP A 59 -15.27 -9.39 -5.90
N GLN A 60 -16.00 -8.35 -6.32
CA GLN A 60 -16.56 -8.18 -7.67
C GLN A 60 -15.68 -7.29 -8.57
N GLY A 61 -14.56 -6.78 -8.04
CA GLY A 61 -13.65 -5.89 -8.75
C GLY A 61 -14.13 -4.44 -8.83
N GLU A 62 -15.05 -4.03 -7.95
CA GLU A 62 -15.58 -2.66 -7.89
C GLU A 62 -14.93 -1.87 -6.75
N THR A 63 -14.61 -0.59 -7.00
CA THR A 63 -14.16 0.35 -5.96
C THR A 63 -15.23 0.52 -4.87
N ILE A 64 -14.82 0.48 -3.59
CA ILE A 64 -15.69 0.72 -2.42
C ILE A 64 -15.34 1.98 -1.62
#